data_AF-A0A9E6CN86-F1
#
_entry.id   AF-A0A9E6CN86-F1
#
_cell.length_a   1.000
_cell.length_b   1.000
_cell.length_c   1.000
_cell.angle_alpha   90.00
_cell.angle_beta   90.00
_cell.angle_gamma   90.00
#
_symmetry.space_group_name_H-M   'P 1'
#
loop_
_entity.id
_entity.type
_entity.pdbx_description
1 polymer ?
#
loop_
_entity_poly.entity_id
_entity_poly.type
_entity_poly.pdbx_seq_one_letter_code
_entity_poly.pdbx_strand_id
1 'polypeptide(L)'
;MKIFFDWILYPLRRPFFIIFLILNTIVACLAAIIFSQFERKGNLAHHVGKCWSLLNIFISGTRLTIKGKEKIDENLTYIVMSNHQSLFDVWALFGKIPLQFRWIVKAEIRKMPILGYAIERAGHVYIDRKNREEASISLETASGKIKKGTSVIIFPEGTRSEDGHLLKFRMGGAIIALKSGVPILPVTINGSRFVLPKNTLALMPGKINIVVGDVIDPSGYDENNQDELMEKIKAAIEKNLDLEYGKLT
;
A
#
# COMPACT_ATOMS: atom_id res chain seq x y z
N MET A 1 -7.49 -6.76 -32.36
CA MET A 1 -7.43 -8.23 -32.12
C MET A 1 -7.04 -8.60 -30.69
N LYS A 2 -5.95 -8.04 -30.12
CA LYS A 2 -5.51 -8.34 -28.74
C LYS A 2 -6.54 -7.96 -27.66
N ILE A 3 -7.13 -6.77 -27.78
CA ILE A 3 -8.21 -6.29 -26.89
C ILE A 3 -9.41 -7.25 -26.94
N PHE A 4 -9.94 -7.55 -28.12
CA PHE A 4 -11.07 -8.49 -28.27
C PHE A 4 -10.80 -9.87 -27.63
N PHE A 5 -9.59 -10.40 -27.81
CA PHE A 5 -9.17 -11.68 -27.24
C PHE A 5 -9.03 -11.62 -25.71
N ASP A 6 -8.45 -10.54 -25.19
CA ASP A 6 -8.34 -10.30 -23.75
C ASP A 6 -9.72 -10.18 -23.10
N TRP A 7 -10.67 -9.49 -23.73
CA TRP A 7 -12.02 -9.32 -23.21
C TRP A 7 -12.88 -10.58 -23.22
N ILE A 8 -12.61 -11.57 -24.08
CA ILE A 8 -13.33 -12.85 -24.11
C ILE A 8 -12.67 -13.89 -23.21
N LEU A 9 -11.34 -14.01 -23.27
CA LEU A 9 -10.62 -15.05 -22.53
C LEU A 9 -10.37 -14.70 -21.08
N TYR A 10 -10.16 -13.43 -20.71
CA TYR A 10 -9.93 -13.10 -19.30
C TYR A 10 -11.12 -13.39 -18.40
N PRO A 11 -12.38 -13.09 -18.77
CA PRO A 11 -13.54 -13.52 -18.00
C PRO A 11 -13.53 -15.04 -17.71
N LEU A 12 -13.11 -15.87 -18.67
CA LEU A 12 -12.98 -17.32 -18.49
C LEU A 12 -11.83 -17.70 -17.54
N ARG A 13 -10.76 -16.89 -17.48
CA ARG A 13 -9.62 -17.10 -16.58
C ARG A 13 -9.86 -16.58 -15.15
N ARG A 14 -10.86 -15.71 -14.93
CA ARG A 14 -11.14 -15.10 -13.62
C ARG A 14 -11.36 -16.14 -12.50
N PRO A 15 -12.17 -17.20 -12.68
CA PRO A 15 -12.35 -18.20 -11.62
C PRO A 15 -11.03 -18.87 -11.22
N PHE A 16 -10.21 -19.25 -12.20
CA PHE A 16 -8.88 -19.84 -11.96
C PHE A 16 -7.96 -18.88 -11.23
N PHE A 17 -7.95 -17.60 -11.62
CA PHE A 17 -7.18 -16.57 -10.92
C PHE A 17 -7.66 -16.38 -9.47
N ILE A 18 -8.97 -16.35 -9.23
CA ILE A 18 -9.53 -16.18 -7.87
C ILE A 18 -9.17 -17.39 -7.00
N ILE A 19 -9.32 -18.61 -7.51
CA ILE A 19 -8.92 -19.84 -6.81
C ILE A 19 -7.43 -19.79 -6.49
N PHE A 20 -6.59 -19.47 -7.47
CA PHE A 20 -5.16 -19.29 -7.27
C PHE A 20 -4.85 -18.24 -6.20
N LEU A 21 -5.49 -17.07 -6.27
CA LEU A 21 -5.29 -15.98 -5.33
C LEU A 21 -5.62 -16.41 -3.89
N ILE A 22 -6.74 -17.11 -3.69
CA ILE A 22 -7.15 -17.60 -2.37
C ILE A 22 -6.10 -18.60 -1.84
N LEU A 23 -5.74 -19.61 -2.63
CA LEU A 23 -4.77 -20.63 -2.24
C LEU A 23 -3.38 -20.01 -1.96
N ASN A 24 -2.90 -19.16 -2.86
CA ASN A 24 -1.63 -18.45 -2.72
C ASN A 24 -1.62 -17.55 -1.47
N THR A 25 -2.74 -16.88 -1.17
CA THR A 25 -2.87 -16.06 0.04
C THR A 25 -2.84 -16.91 1.30
N ILE A 26 -3.52 -18.06 1.33
CA ILE A 26 -3.46 -18.99 2.47
C ILE A 26 -2.02 -19.47 2.67
N VAL A 27 -1.36 -19.94 1.62
CA VAL A 27 0.04 -20.41 1.67
C VAL A 27 0.97 -19.31 2.16
N ALA A 28 0.87 -18.09 1.62
CA ALA A 28 1.68 -16.96 2.04
C ALA A 28 1.43 -16.59 3.50
N CYS A 29 0.17 -16.61 3.96
CA CYS A 29 -0.15 -16.33 5.36
C CYS A 29 0.44 -17.39 6.30
N LEU A 30 0.29 -18.68 5.96
CA LEU A 30 0.87 -19.78 6.75
C LEU A 30 2.40 -19.67 6.78
N ALA A 31 3.05 -19.39 5.65
CA ALA A 31 4.49 -19.18 5.59
C ALA A 31 4.93 -17.98 6.46
N ALA A 32 4.21 -16.85 6.39
CA ALA A 32 4.49 -15.68 7.23
C ALA A 32 4.34 -16.01 8.73
N ILE A 33 3.31 -16.77 9.11
CA ILE A 33 3.10 -17.24 10.48
C ILE A 33 4.25 -18.14 10.94
N ILE A 34 4.67 -19.09 10.11
CA ILE A 34 5.78 -20.00 10.42
C ILE A 34 7.09 -19.20 10.57
N PHE A 35 7.43 -18.35 9.61
CA PHE A 35 8.66 -17.57 9.67
C PHE A 35 8.70 -16.56 10.82
N SER A 36 7.55 -16.03 11.23
CA SER A 36 7.47 -15.16 12.41
C SER A 36 7.85 -15.85 13.73
N GLN A 37 7.85 -17.19 13.78
CA GLN A 37 8.33 -17.95 14.94
C GLN A 37 9.86 -17.92 15.04
N PHE A 38 10.55 -17.86 13.90
CA PHE A 38 12.01 -17.81 13.84
C PHE A 38 12.55 -16.38 13.91
N GLU A 39 11.77 -15.38 13.51
CA GLU A 39 12.20 -13.99 13.43
C GLU A 39 11.08 -13.03 13.88
N ARG A 40 11.28 -12.38 15.05
CA ARG A 40 10.22 -11.61 15.75
C ARG A 40 10.04 -10.16 15.26
N LYS A 41 10.99 -9.59 14.52
CA LYS A 41 10.90 -8.23 13.95
C LYS A 41 9.95 -8.22 12.75
N GLY A 42 9.71 -9.35 12.09
CA GLY A 42 8.72 -9.51 11.00
C GLY A 42 9.26 -9.24 9.60
N ASN A 43 10.58 -9.17 9.44
CA ASN A 43 11.27 -8.98 8.17
C ASN A 43 11.07 -10.19 7.25
N LEU A 44 11.13 -11.42 7.76
CA LEU A 44 10.86 -12.61 6.94
C LEU A 44 9.40 -12.63 6.45
N ALA A 45 8.45 -12.28 7.32
CA ALA A 45 7.05 -12.15 6.94
C ALA A 45 6.84 -11.06 5.87
N HIS A 46 7.57 -9.94 5.96
CA HIS A 46 7.57 -8.91 4.93
C HIS A 46 8.12 -9.43 3.59
N HIS A 47 9.20 -10.22 3.59
CA HIS A 47 9.71 -10.87 2.39
C HIS A 47 8.70 -11.83 1.76
N VAL A 48 7.97 -12.61 2.57
CA VAL A 48 6.85 -13.43 2.08
C VAL A 48 5.79 -12.56 1.41
N GLY A 49 5.40 -11.44 2.04
CA GLY A 49 4.45 -10.48 1.46
C GLY A 49 4.91 -9.91 0.12
N LYS A 50 6.21 -9.62 -0.04
CA LYS A 50 6.81 -9.20 -1.30
C LYS A 50 6.75 -10.29 -2.37
N CYS A 51 7.13 -11.52 -2.04
CA CYS A 51 7.06 -12.66 -2.97
C CYS A 51 5.61 -12.95 -3.41
N TRP A 52 4.68 -12.98 -2.45
CA TRP A 52 3.25 -13.15 -2.69
C TRP A 52 2.71 -12.06 -3.64
N SER A 53 3.08 -10.80 -3.41
CA SER A 53 2.67 -9.67 -4.25
C SER A 53 3.20 -9.78 -5.68
N LEU A 54 4.49 -10.06 -5.85
CA LEU A 54 5.12 -10.19 -7.17
C LEU A 54 4.52 -11.36 -7.96
N LEU A 55 4.23 -12.48 -7.30
CA LEU A 55 3.61 -13.64 -7.92
C LEU A 55 2.18 -13.33 -8.40
N ASN A 56 1.35 -12.66 -7.58
CA ASN A 56 0.01 -12.26 -7.98
C ASN A 56 0.03 -11.26 -9.15
N ILE A 57 0.96 -10.30 -9.14
CA ILE A 57 1.16 -9.36 -10.25
C ILE A 57 1.52 -10.12 -11.53
N PHE A 58 2.48 -11.06 -11.46
CA PHE A 58 2.90 -11.85 -12.61
C PHE A 58 1.74 -12.68 -13.19
N ILE A 59 1.03 -13.44 -12.35
CA ILE A 59 -0.07 -14.32 -12.78
C ILE A 59 -1.27 -13.52 -13.32
N SER A 60 -1.52 -12.31 -12.81
CA SER A 60 -2.56 -11.43 -13.34
C SER A 60 -2.25 -10.89 -14.75
N GLY A 61 -1.00 -11.00 -15.22
CA GLY A 61 -0.54 -10.39 -16.47
C GLY A 61 -0.36 -8.87 -16.37
N THR A 62 -0.23 -8.34 -15.14
CA THR A 62 -0.06 -6.91 -14.91
C THR A 62 1.40 -6.49 -15.04
N ARG A 63 1.67 -5.48 -15.85
CA ARG A 63 3.00 -4.88 -15.97
C ARG A 63 3.18 -3.80 -14.91
N LEU A 64 4.12 -4.00 -14.00
CA LEU A 64 4.42 -3.07 -12.92
C LEU A 64 5.77 -2.35 -13.15
N THR A 65 5.73 -1.02 -13.17
CA THR A 65 6.91 -0.15 -13.32
C THR A 65 7.04 0.83 -12.15
N ILE A 66 8.26 1.29 -11.87
CA ILE A 66 8.54 2.33 -10.88
C ILE A 66 9.43 3.41 -11.51
N LYS A 67 9.14 4.68 -11.23
CA LYS A 67 9.94 5.87 -11.56
C LYS A 67 10.31 6.60 -10.28
N GLY A 68 11.49 7.22 -10.21
CA GLY A 68 11.93 7.92 -9.02
C GLY A 68 12.49 7.00 -7.91
N LYS A 69 12.81 5.73 -8.23
CA LYS A 69 13.31 4.77 -7.23
C LYS A 69 14.61 5.30 -6.57
N GLU A 70 15.43 5.98 -7.36
CA GLU A 70 16.68 6.62 -6.94
C GLU A 70 16.51 7.70 -5.86
N LYS A 71 15.30 8.23 -5.66
CA LYS A 71 14.99 9.18 -4.58
C LYS A 71 14.83 8.50 -3.21
N ILE A 72 14.80 7.17 -3.18
CA ILE A 72 14.65 6.39 -1.97
C ILE A 72 16.03 5.97 -1.48
N ASP A 73 16.50 6.57 -0.39
CA ASP A 73 17.63 6.02 0.36
C ASP A 73 17.14 4.81 1.17
N GLU A 74 17.56 3.61 0.77
CA GLU A 74 17.15 2.33 1.39
C GLU A 74 17.63 2.20 2.86
N ASN A 75 18.55 3.06 3.32
CA ASN A 75 19.05 3.08 4.70
C ASN A 75 18.24 4.01 5.62
N LEU A 76 17.37 4.85 5.07
CA LEU A 76 16.54 5.76 5.83
C LEU A 76 15.15 5.17 6.10
N THR A 77 14.51 5.69 7.14
CA THR A 77 13.13 5.35 7.49
C THR A 77 12.20 6.43 6.94
N TYR A 78 11.06 6.01 6.41
CA TYR A 78 10.05 6.92 5.85
C TYR A 78 8.65 6.58 6.36
N ILE A 79 7.80 7.60 6.33
CA ILE A 79 6.36 7.43 6.27
C ILE A 79 5.95 7.56 4.81
N VAL A 80 5.72 6.43 4.16
CA VAL A 80 5.26 6.40 2.77
C VAL A 80 3.77 6.69 2.73
N MET A 81 3.38 7.75 2.04
CA MET A 81 1.98 8.10 1.80
C MET A 81 1.66 7.95 0.33
N SER A 82 0.63 7.16 0.03
CA SER A 82 0.22 6.89 -1.35
C SER A 82 -1.27 7.10 -1.56
N ASN A 83 -1.67 7.48 -2.77
CA ASN A 83 -3.07 7.36 -3.17
C ASN A 83 -3.51 5.88 -3.21
N HIS A 84 -4.82 5.64 -3.15
CA HIS A 84 -5.41 4.30 -3.16
C HIS A 84 -6.61 4.22 -4.11
N GLN A 85 -6.55 3.35 -5.10
CA GLN A 85 -7.60 3.14 -6.11
C GLN A 85 -7.90 1.65 -6.38
N SER A 86 -7.05 0.72 -5.94
CA SER A 86 -7.24 -0.72 -6.15
C SER A 86 -6.59 -1.58 -5.06
N LEU A 87 -7.03 -2.84 -4.91
CA LEU A 87 -6.28 -3.80 -4.07
C LEU A 87 -4.87 -4.06 -4.62
N PHE A 88 -4.68 -3.87 -5.93
CA PHE A 88 -3.37 -4.00 -6.57
C PHE A 88 -2.34 -2.99 -6.08
N ASP A 89 -2.77 -1.89 -5.45
CA ASP A 89 -1.85 -0.89 -4.88
C ASP A 89 -0.96 -1.50 -3.80
N VAL A 90 -1.54 -2.39 -2.97
CA VAL A 90 -0.81 -3.10 -1.92
C VAL A 90 0.27 -3.98 -2.54
N TRP A 91 -0.06 -4.71 -3.61
CA TRP A 91 0.91 -5.56 -4.31
C TRP A 91 1.97 -4.74 -5.04
N ALA A 92 1.57 -3.63 -5.64
CA ALA A 92 2.46 -2.72 -6.34
C ALA A 92 3.54 -2.18 -5.39
N LEU A 93 3.13 -1.69 -4.22
CA LEU A 93 4.04 -1.15 -3.22
C LEU A 93 4.95 -2.22 -2.60
N PHE A 94 4.41 -3.38 -2.20
CA PHE A 94 5.23 -4.52 -1.76
C PHE A 94 6.26 -4.94 -2.81
N GLY A 95 5.87 -4.96 -4.10
CA GLY A 95 6.71 -5.44 -5.17
C GLY A 95 7.84 -4.51 -5.57
N LYS A 96 7.68 -3.19 -5.41
CA LYS A 96 8.62 -2.19 -5.98
C LYS A 96 9.21 -1.21 -4.99
N ILE A 97 8.59 -0.93 -3.85
CA ILE A 97 9.19 -0.07 -2.83
C ILE A 97 10.32 -0.85 -2.15
N PRO A 98 11.57 -0.39 -2.22
CA PRO A 98 12.73 -1.13 -1.73
C PRO A 98 12.97 -0.92 -0.23
N LEU A 99 11.91 -0.71 0.55
CA LEU A 99 11.99 -0.44 1.98
C LEU A 99 11.53 -1.66 2.77
N GLN A 100 12.07 -1.84 3.97
CA GLN A 100 11.42 -2.65 4.99
C GLN A 100 10.36 -1.81 5.68
N PHE A 101 9.09 -2.22 5.54
CA PHE A 101 7.99 -1.42 6.06
C PHE A 101 6.88 -2.23 6.73
N ARG A 102 6.01 -1.53 7.45
CA ARG A 102 4.77 -2.07 8.01
C ARG A 102 3.57 -1.26 7.56
N TRP A 103 2.49 -1.96 7.21
CA TRP A 103 1.24 -1.31 6.83
C TRP A 103 0.50 -0.73 8.03
N ILE A 104 -0.16 0.40 7.81
CA ILE A 104 -1.29 0.85 8.62
C ILE A 104 -2.57 0.30 7.96
N VAL A 105 -3.13 -0.74 8.58
CA VAL A 105 -4.20 -1.59 8.02
C VAL A 105 -5.53 -1.32 8.73
N LYS A 106 -6.65 -1.40 8.00
CA LYS A 106 -7.98 -1.24 8.57
C LYS A 106 -8.30 -2.34 9.61
N ALA A 107 -8.77 -1.96 10.80
CA ALA A 107 -8.99 -2.88 11.94
C ALA A 107 -9.90 -4.08 11.62
N GLU A 108 -10.89 -3.91 10.73
CA GLU A 108 -11.79 -5.00 10.33
C GLU A 108 -11.06 -6.18 9.67
N ILE A 109 -9.88 -5.97 9.07
CA ILE A 109 -9.06 -7.05 8.50
C ILE A 109 -8.55 -8.00 9.58
N ARG A 110 -8.42 -7.53 10.82
CA ARG A 110 -8.01 -8.37 11.97
C ARG A 110 -8.98 -9.53 12.22
N LYS A 111 -10.25 -9.38 11.83
CA LYS A 111 -11.30 -10.41 12.00
C LYS A 111 -11.21 -11.54 10.95
N MET A 112 -10.40 -11.38 9.91
CA MET A 112 -10.26 -12.41 8.86
C MET A 112 -9.41 -13.57 9.38
N PRO A 113 -9.90 -14.82 9.29
CA PRO A 113 -9.15 -15.98 9.73
C PRO A 113 -7.87 -16.12 8.90
N ILE A 114 -6.78 -16.55 9.56
CA ILE A 114 -5.44 -16.73 8.99
C ILE A 114 -4.78 -15.40 8.57
N LEU A 115 -5.41 -14.61 7.70
CA LEU A 115 -4.88 -13.34 7.19
C LEU A 115 -4.68 -12.30 8.31
N GLY A 116 -5.69 -12.11 9.16
CA GLY A 116 -5.59 -11.16 10.28
C GLY A 116 -4.44 -11.51 11.22
N TYR A 117 -4.28 -12.81 11.52
CA TYR A 117 -3.19 -13.30 12.34
C TYR A 117 -1.82 -13.16 11.66
N ALA A 118 -1.71 -13.48 10.37
CA ALA A 118 -0.46 -13.32 9.62
C ALA A 118 -0.01 -11.85 9.55
N ILE A 119 -0.94 -10.92 9.32
CA ILE A 119 -0.67 -9.47 9.32
C ILE A 119 -0.18 -8.99 10.69
N GLU A 120 -0.80 -9.48 11.77
CA GLU A 120 -0.38 -9.17 13.15
C GLU A 120 1.04 -9.69 13.44
N ARG A 121 1.32 -10.94 13.05
CA ARG A 121 2.63 -11.58 13.19
C ARG A 121 3.71 -10.93 12.33
N ALA A 122 3.34 -10.36 11.18
CA ALA A 122 4.24 -9.54 10.37
C ALA A 122 4.54 -8.17 11.02
N GLY A 123 3.85 -7.81 12.11
CA GLY A 123 4.06 -6.57 12.84
C GLY A 123 3.44 -5.34 12.16
N HIS A 124 2.45 -5.54 11.29
CA HIS A 124 1.62 -4.47 10.76
C HIS A 124 0.74 -3.85 11.85
N VAL A 125 0.31 -2.61 11.66
CA VAL A 125 -0.44 -1.84 12.66
C VAL A 125 -1.89 -1.75 12.20
N TYR A 126 -2.81 -2.27 13.01
CA TYR A 126 -4.23 -2.08 12.78
C TYR A 126 -4.66 -0.69 13.26
N ILE A 127 -5.53 -0.03 12.51
CA ILE A 127 -6.15 1.24 12.90
C ILE A 127 -7.68 1.12 12.80
N ASP A 128 -8.36 1.35 13.91
CA ASP A 128 -9.80 1.62 13.89
C ASP A 128 -9.97 3.12 13.62
N ARG A 129 -10.67 3.45 12.54
CA ARG A 129 -10.88 4.85 12.12
C ARG A 129 -12.21 5.43 12.59
N LYS A 130 -13.05 4.60 13.21
CA LYS A 130 -14.34 4.97 13.81
C LYS A 130 -14.14 5.33 15.28
N ASN A 131 -13.19 4.70 15.97
CA ASN A 131 -12.82 5.02 17.33
C ASN A 131 -11.56 5.91 17.38
N ARG A 132 -11.72 7.18 17.82
CA ARG A 132 -10.63 8.17 17.87
C ARG A 132 -9.53 7.79 18.86
N GLU A 133 -9.90 7.17 19.98
CA GLU A 133 -8.95 6.77 21.02
C GLU A 133 -8.10 5.60 20.55
N GLU A 134 -8.73 4.55 20.01
CA GLU A 134 -8.01 3.43 19.40
C GLU A 134 -7.14 3.87 18.22
N ALA A 135 -7.63 4.80 17.39
CA ALA A 135 -6.83 5.38 16.32
C ALA A 135 -5.54 6.00 16.89
N SER A 136 -5.63 6.78 17.97
CA SER A 136 -4.48 7.42 18.60
C SER A 136 -3.46 6.39 19.11
N ILE A 137 -3.92 5.33 19.79
CA ILE A 137 -3.06 4.24 20.29
C ILE A 137 -2.34 3.54 19.12
N SER A 138 -3.04 3.30 18.02
CA SER A 138 -2.44 2.72 16.81
C SER A 138 -1.39 3.63 16.19
N LEU A 139 -1.63 4.95 16.13
CA LEU A 139 -0.65 5.91 15.63
C LEU A 139 0.59 5.98 16.53
N GLU A 140 0.42 5.85 17.85
CA GLU A 140 1.53 5.76 18.79
C GLU A 140 2.35 4.48 18.59
N THR A 141 1.67 3.34 18.41
CA THR A 141 2.32 2.06 18.07
C THR A 141 3.11 2.16 16.76
N ALA A 142 2.55 2.82 15.74
CA ALA A 142 3.24 3.08 14.48
C ALA A 142 4.47 3.96 14.69
N SER A 143 4.35 5.07 15.44
CA SER A 143 5.47 5.95 15.80
C SER A 143 6.60 5.19 16.52
N GLY A 144 6.26 4.30 17.46
CA GLY A 144 7.25 3.47 18.14
C GLY A 144 7.98 2.48 17.22
N LYS A 145 7.34 1.96 16.17
CA LYS A 145 7.99 1.12 15.14
C LYS A 145 8.89 1.94 14.23
N ILE A 146 8.44 3.13 13.84
CA ILE A 146 9.18 4.07 13.00
C ILE A 146 10.47 4.52 13.68
N LYS A 147 10.41 4.88 14.96
CA LYS A 147 11.59 5.23 15.76
C LYS A 147 12.62 4.08 15.89
N LYS A 148 12.19 2.83 15.67
CA LYS A 148 13.08 1.64 15.64
C LYS A 148 13.64 1.35 14.25
N GLY A 149 13.53 2.29 13.31
CA GLY A 149 14.10 2.16 11.96
C GLY A 149 13.24 1.36 10.98
N THR A 150 11.94 1.22 11.22
CA THR A 150 11.02 0.51 10.32
C THR A 150 10.07 1.48 9.65
N SER A 151 10.12 1.57 8.32
CA SER A 151 9.22 2.44 7.56
C SER A 151 7.77 2.02 7.74
N VAL A 152 6.83 2.95 7.48
CA VAL A 152 5.41 2.61 7.41
C VAL A 152 4.82 3.04 6.09
N ILE A 153 3.80 2.32 5.64
CA ILE A 153 3.00 2.72 4.49
C ILE A 153 1.55 2.95 4.94
N ILE A 154 1.01 4.09 4.54
CA ILE A 154 -0.38 4.47 4.78
C ILE A 154 -1.01 5.04 3.51
N PHE A 155 -2.29 4.68 3.31
CA PHE A 155 -3.16 5.36 2.36
C PHE A 155 -3.96 6.42 3.13
N PRO A 156 -3.61 7.72 3.03
CA PRO A 156 -4.20 8.77 3.86
C PRO A 156 -5.68 9.02 3.53
N GLU A 157 -6.15 8.63 2.34
CA GLU A 157 -7.57 8.63 1.95
C GLU A 157 -8.42 7.69 2.82
N GLY A 158 -7.81 6.61 3.32
CA GLY A 158 -8.48 5.59 4.11
C GLY A 158 -9.46 4.70 3.35
N THR A 159 -9.68 4.92 2.06
CA THR A 159 -10.46 4.04 1.20
C THR A 159 -9.96 4.15 -0.22
N ARG A 160 -10.41 3.23 -1.09
CA ARG A 160 -10.10 3.30 -2.51
C ARG A 160 -10.98 4.33 -3.20
N SER A 161 -10.38 5.19 -4.01
CA SER A 161 -11.05 6.00 -5.01
C SER A 161 -11.71 5.12 -6.07
N GLU A 162 -12.87 5.54 -6.56
CA GLU A 162 -13.63 4.84 -7.62
C GLU A 162 -13.26 5.35 -9.02
N ASP A 163 -13.02 6.64 -9.13
CA ASP A 163 -12.74 7.36 -10.36
C ASP A 163 -11.26 7.76 -10.51
N GLY A 164 -10.41 7.37 -9.54
CA GLY A 164 -8.98 7.63 -9.55
C GLY A 164 -8.58 9.00 -9.02
N HIS A 165 -9.52 9.93 -8.81
CA HIS A 165 -9.22 11.22 -8.18
C HIS A 165 -8.86 11.02 -6.71
N LEU A 166 -8.00 11.90 -6.18
CA LEU A 166 -7.63 11.88 -4.77
C LEU A 166 -8.83 12.26 -3.90
N LEU A 167 -9.13 11.41 -2.92
CA LEU A 167 -10.09 11.72 -1.87
C LEU A 167 -9.46 12.65 -0.82
N LYS A 168 -10.28 13.11 0.14
CA LYS A 168 -9.79 13.88 1.29
C LYS A 168 -8.80 13.05 2.11
N PHE A 169 -7.63 13.60 2.37
CA PHE A 169 -6.61 12.96 3.20
C PHE A 169 -6.93 13.15 4.70
N ARG A 170 -6.66 12.11 5.49
CA ARG A 170 -6.77 12.13 6.95
C ARG A 170 -5.41 12.47 7.58
N MET A 171 -5.45 13.20 8.69
CA MET A 171 -4.26 13.73 9.37
C MET A 171 -3.33 12.70 10.02
N GLY A 172 -3.78 11.44 10.23
CA GLY A 172 -3.01 10.45 10.98
C GLY A 172 -1.57 10.24 10.46
N GLY A 173 -1.36 10.31 9.14
CA GLY A 173 -0.02 10.22 8.57
C GLY A 173 0.89 11.39 8.94
N ALA A 174 0.40 12.63 8.83
CA ALA A 174 1.15 13.83 9.18
C ALA A 174 1.44 13.88 10.69
N ILE A 175 0.46 13.52 11.53
CA ILE A 175 0.64 13.45 12.99
C ILE A 175 1.77 12.47 13.36
N ILE A 176 1.83 11.29 12.72
CA ILE A 176 2.94 10.35 12.95
C ILE A 176 4.27 10.99 12.54
N ALA A 177 4.33 11.69 11.40
CA ALA A 177 5.55 12.32 10.92
C ALA A 177 6.07 13.39 11.90
N LEU A 178 5.20 14.29 12.35
CA LEU A 178 5.53 15.32 13.33
C LEU A 178 6.02 14.72 14.65
N LYS A 179 5.32 13.71 15.18
CA LYS A 179 5.70 13.06 16.46
C LYS A 179 6.97 12.23 16.40
N SER A 180 7.31 11.70 15.22
CA SER A 180 8.49 10.84 15.03
C SER A 180 9.70 11.59 14.48
N GLY A 181 9.50 12.78 13.89
CA GLY A 181 10.53 13.51 13.15
C GLY A 181 10.95 12.81 11.86
N VAL A 182 10.21 11.80 11.40
CA VAL A 182 10.58 10.99 10.24
C VAL A 182 10.00 11.58 8.96
N PRO A 183 10.80 11.65 7.87
CA PRO A 183 10.37 12.24 6.62
C PRO A 183 9.22 11.47 5.95
N ILE A 184 8.40 12.20 5.21
CA ILE A 184 7.33 11.66 4.39
C ILE A 184 7.85 11.37 2.99
N LEU A 185 7.59 10.17 2.48
CA LEU A 185 7.83 9.80 1.09
C LEU A 185 6.50 9.76 0.33
N PRO A 186 6.15 10.82 -0.44
CA PRO A 186 4.96 10.80 -1.27
C PRO A 186 5.15 9.84 -2.44
N VAL A 187 4.18 8.95 -2.63
CA VAL A 187 4.19 7.95 -3.72
C VAL A 187 2.87 8.04 -4.46
N THR A 188 2.92 8.02 -5.79
CA THR A 188 1.73 8.02 -6.64
C THR A 188 1.64 6.71 -7.39
N ILE A 189 0.46 6.10 -7.37
CA ILE A 189 0.13 4.91 -8.13
C ILE A 189 -0.86 5.30 -9.21
N ASN A 190 -0.57 4.92 -10.45
CA ASN A 190 -1.46 5.12 -11.58
C ASN A 190 -1.83 3.79 -12.26
N GLY A 191 -3.05 3.72 -12.78
CA GLY A 191 -3.57 2.65 -13.64
C GLY A 191 -4.06 1.39 -12.93
N SER A 192 -3.87 1.25 -11.62
CA SER A 192 -4.31 0.06 -10.88
C SER A 192 -5.83 -0.07 -10.81
N ARG A 193 -6.60 1.03 -10.92
CA ARG A 193 -8.07 0.98 -11.02
C ARG A 193 -8.55 0.24 -12.27
N PHE A 194 -7.79 0.30 -13.38
CA PHE A 194 -8.15 -0.38 -14.62
C PHE A 194 -7.82 -1.87 -14.58
N VAL A 195 -6.89 -2.28 -13.71
CA VAL A 195 -6.54 -3.69 -13.48
C VAL A 195 -7.61 -4.37 -12.63
N LEU A 196 -7.98 -3.76 -11.50
CA LEU A 196 -9.07 -4.24 -10.65
C LEU A 196 -9.83 -3.06 -10.06
N PRO A 197 -10.97 -2.67 -10.67
CA PRO A 197 -11.82 -1.62 -10.13
C PRO A 197 -12.35 -1.97 -8.74
N LYS A 198 -12.52 -0.94 -7.90
CA LYS A 198 -13.08 -1.08 -6.56
C LYS A 198 -14.44 -1.79 -6.59
N ASN A 199 -14.68 -2.67 -5.62
CA ASN A 199 -15.93 -3.42 -5.45
C ASN A 199 -16.31 -4.32 -6.64
N THR A 200 -15.35 -4.71 -7.48
CA THR A 200 -15.58 -5.66 -8.57
C THR A 200 -14.67 -6.88 -8.45
N LEU A 201 -14.99 -7.93 -9.21
CA LEU A 201 -14.09 -9.04 -9.52
C LEU A 201 -13.64 -8.99 -11.00
N ALA A 202 -13.78 -7.82 -11.63
CA ALA A 202 -13.53 -7.61 -13.05
C ALA A 202 -12.04 -7.42 -13.33
N LEU A 203 -11.24 -8.42 -12.93
CA LEU A 203 -9.80 -8.40 -13.17
C LEU A 203 -9.52 -8.39 -14.67
N MET A 204 -8.65 -7.47 -15.06
CA MET A 204 -8.10 -7.34 -16.40
C MET A 204 -6.57 -7.18 -16.32
N PRO A 205 -5.81 -7.70 -17.29
CA PRO A 205 -4.40 -7.37 -17.37
C PRO A 205 -4.25 -5.87 -17.66
N GLY A 206 -3.17 -5.27 -17.18
CA GLY A 206 -2.97 -3.84 -17.39
C GLY A 206 -1.59 -3.36 -17.01
N LYS A 207 -1.45 -2.05 -16.91
CA LYS A 207 -0.20 -1.39 -16.54
C LYS A 207 -0.42 -0.62 -15.25
N ILE A 208 0.49 -0.81 -14.31
CA ILE A 208 0.57 -0.02 -13.09
C ILE A 208 1.92 0.68 -13.09
N ASN A 209 1.91 1.99 -12.85
CA ASN A 209 3.14 2.70 -12.53
C ASN A 209 3.12 3.18 -11.08
N ILE A 210 4.30 3.23 -10.49
CA ILE A 210 4.59 3.89 -9.24
C ILE A 210 5.51 5.06 -9.58
N VAL A 211 5.19 6.25 -9.08
CA VAL A 211 6.01 7.45 -9.20
C VAL A 211 6.36 7.92 -7.80
N VAL A 212 7.65 7.93 -7.48
CA VAL A 212 8.17 8.39 -6.19
C VAL A 212 8.40 9.90 -6.29
N GLY A 213 7.75 10.66 -5.41
CA GLY A 213 7.92 12.10 -5.28
C GLY A 213 9.17 12.47 -4.47
N ASP A 214 9.40 13.77 -4.33
CA ASP A 214 10.49 14.28 -3.50
C ASP A 214 10.15 14.12 -2.02
N VAL A 215 11.15 13.75 -1.21
CA VAL A 215 11.01 13.56 0.23
C VAL A 215 10.61 14.88 0.90
N ILE A 216 9.63 14.82 1.80
CA ILE A 216 9.14 15.98 2.55
C ILE A 216 9.61 15.85 4.00
N ASP A 217 10.43 16.80 4.45
CA ASP A 217 10.87 16.92 5.85
C ASP A 217 9.75 17.58 6.69
N PRO A 218 9.29 16.95 7.78
CA PRO A 218 8.30 17.52 8.69
C PRO A 218 8.86 18.59 9.65
N SER A 219 10.18 18.82 9.72
CA SER A 219 10.82 19.68 10.75
C SER A 219 10.34 21.13 10.79
N GLY A 220 9.82 21.66 9.67
CA GLY A 220 9.24 23.01 9.57
C GLY A 220 7.76 23.11 9.96
N TYR A 221 7.18 22.03 10.46
CA TYR A 221 5.75 21.93 10.77
C TYR A 221 5.50 21.52 12.23
N ASP A 222 4.33 21.87 12.75
CA ASP A 222 3.86 21.58 14.10
C ASP A 222 2.34 21.29 14.11
N GLU A 223 1.75 21.22 15.30
CA GLU A 223 0.31 20.96 15.45
C GLU A 223 -0.59 22.07 14.89
N ASN A 224 -0.07 23.30 14.74
CA ASN A 224 -0.80 24.47 14.27
C ASN A 224 -0.83 24.56 12.74
N ASN A 225 0.19 24.02 12.05
CA ASN A 225 0.29 24.07 10.58
C ASN A 225 0.36 22.68 9.91
N GLN A 226 0.01 21.61 10.62
CA GLN A 226 -0.05 20.25 10.09
C GLN A 226 -0.94 20.10 8.84
N ASP A 227 -1.97 20.94 8.68
CA ASP A 227 -2.83 20.93 7.50
C ASP A 227 -2.04 21.37 6.25
N GLU A 228 -1.14 22.35 6.36
CA GLU A 228 -0.25 22.77 5.26
C GLU A 228 0.70 21.64 4.84
N LEU A 229 1.23 20.88 5.82
CA LEU A 229 2.02 19.69 5.55
C LEU A 229 1.20 18.66 4.75
N MET A 230 -0.05 18.43 5.15
CA MET A 230 -0.94 17.50 4.46
C MET A 230 -1.28 17.95 3.04
N GLU A 231 -1.53 19.24 2.83
CA GLU A 231 -1.73 19.82 1.50
C GLU A 231 -0.50 19.66 0.62
N LYS A 232 0.70 19.90 1.16
CA LYS A 232 1.97 19.69 0.43
C LYS A 232 2.16 18.22 0.02
N ILE A 233 1.83 17.28 0.92
CA ILE A 233 1.88 15.83 0.61
C ILE A 233 0.87 15.49 -0.48
N LYS A 234 -0.37 15.99 -0.36
CA LYS A 234 -1.42 15.76 -1.38
C LYS A 234 -1.00 16.32 -2.73
N ALA A 235 -0.49 17.54 -2.79
CA ALA A 235 -0.01 18.18 -4.02
C ALA A 235 1.14 17.41 -4.67
N ALA A 236 2.07 16.85 -3.85
CA ALA A 236 3.17 16.02 -4.37
C ALA A 236 2.69 14.72 -5.02
N ILE A 237 1.62 14.12 -4.48
CA ILE A 237 0.98 12.93 -5.07
C ILE A 237 0.16 13.33 -6.31
N GLU A 238 -0.64 14.39 -6.22
CA GLU A 238 -1.49 14.88 -7.31
C GLU A 238 -0.69 15.27 -8.55
N LYS A 239 0.48 15.91 -8.36
CA LYS A 239 1.39 16.29 -9.45
C LYS A 239 1.80 15.12 -10.36
N ASN A 240 1.84 13.90 -9.82
CA ASN A 240 2.26 12.71 -10.56
C ASN A 240 1.07 11.80 -10.93
N LEU A 241 -0.17 12.24 -10.65
CA LEU A 241 -1.37 11.47 -10.91
C LEU A 241 -1.76 11.60 -12.39
N ASP A 242 -1.91 10.46 -13.04
CA ASP A 242 -2.37 10.34 -14.42
C ASP A 242 -3.60 9.43 -14.43
N LEU A 243 -4.77 10.06 -14.55
CA LEU A 243 -6.07 9.40 -14.49
C LEU A 243 -6.34 8.47 -15.69
N GLU A 244 -5.60 8.68 -16.78
CA GLU A 244 -5.74 7.95 -18.04
C GLU A 244 -4.66 6.87 -18.20
N TYR A 245 -3.63 6.88 -17.36
CA TYR A 245 -2.57 5.87 -17.40
C TYR A 245 -3.14 4.45 -17.28
N GLY A 246 -2.79 3.58 -18.22
CA GLY A 246 -3.19 2.17 -18.20
C GLY A 246 -4.63 1.91 -18.65
N LYS A 247 -5.39 2.94 -19.05
CA LYS A 247 -6.68 2.79 -19.70
C LYS A 247 -6.49 2.05 -21.03
N LEU A 248 -7.33 1.04 -21.28
CA LEU A 248 -7.36 0.35 -22.56
C LEU A 248 -8.09 1.24 -23.57
N THR A 249 -7.37 1.73 -24.57
CA THR A 249 -7.90 2.40 -25.76
C THR A 249 -8.11 1.40 -26.88
#